data_AF-A0A818UF29-F1
#
_entry.id   AF-A0A818UF29-F1
#
_cell.length_a   1.000
_cell.length_b   1.000
_cell.length_c   1.000
_cell.angle_alpha   90.00
_cell.angle_beta   90.00
_cell.angle_gamma   90.00
#
_symmetry.space_group_name_H-M   'P 1'
#
loop_
_entity.id
_entity.type
_entity.pdbx_description
1 polymer ?
#
loop_
_entity_poly.entity_id
_entity_poly.type
_entity_poly.pdbx_seq_one_letter_code
_entity_poly.pdbx_strand_id
1 'polypeptide(L)'
;MKGADIGVGWIDETGNIYIQDRYAFANGRPMVDNTTIDWFALQGHEVSGWTAIQFKRLLDTCDIMDVPIKSGTNHLIFAYGLTDPSPSGPNGEISYHENRRDSRALSLRSYADSPSEDTFAELDYFDFRLNNHKIIIDSANEDLVHRILMYECHPTAQFDDNNLPDDLCDAIHRQTALCVHNVAILWDVGGDYMVALPEEAGYPVGGDFPIKYYMVNIHYNNPNRLSDRTDSSGLRLYIGKELRQYDLGVLALGTKPSPAALAIPPKVERFIVDSYCSATATTNFPKEGITVISAIPHIHMPGMF
;
A
#
# COMPACT_ATOMS: atom_id res chain seq x y z
N MET A 1 -8.10 -13.98 -14.15
CA MET A 1 -9.56 -14.06 -14.30
C MET A 1 -10.10 -15.41 -13.87
N LYS A 2 -9.49 -16.56 -14.23
CA LYS A 2 -9.88 -17.85 -13.63
C LYS A 2 -9.92 -17.76 -12.09
N GLY A 3 -11.01 -18.22 -11.48
CA GLY A 3 -11.25 -18.20 -10.03
C GLY A 3 -11.69 -16.84 -9.49
N ALA A 4 -12.07 -15.88 -10.34
CA ALA A 4 -12.53 -14.58 -9.90
C ALA A 4 -14.05 -14.55 -9.65
N ASP A 5 -14.40 -13.89 -8.55
CA ASP A 5 -15.73 -13.42 -8.16
C ASP A 5 -15.95 -12.01 -8.73
N ILE A 6 -17.06 -11.81 -9.45
CA ILE A 6 -17.24 -10.71 -10.39
C ILE A 6 -18.66 -10.15 -10.31
N GLY A 7 -18.78 -8.91 -9.81
CA GLY A 7 -19.96 -8.08 -10.04
C GLY A 7 -19.93 -7.39 -11.41
N VAL A 8 -20.98 -7.55 -12.23
CA VAL A 8 -21.15 -6.81 -13.49
C VAL A 8 -22.30 -5.84 -13.37
N GLY A 9 -22.05 -4.53 -13.51
CA GLY A 9 -23.10 -3.51 -13.42
C GLY A 9 -23.25 -2.68 -14.69
N TRP A 10 -24.49 -2.23 -14.96
CA TRP A 10 -24.85 -1.32 -16.05
C TRP A 10 -26.10 -0.51 -15.69
N ILE A 11 -26.38 0.55 -16.45
CA ILE A 11 -27.59 1.37 -16.32
C ILE A 11 -28.30 1.33 -17.66
N ASP A 12 -29.55 0.88 -17.69
CA ASP A 12 -30.29 0.79 -18.96
C ASP A 12 -30.73 2.16 -19.50
N GLU A 13 -31.24 2.19 -20.73
CA GLU A 13 -31.74 3.40 -21.39
C GLU A 13 -32.87 4.12 -20.62
N THR A 14 -33.52 3.44 -19.68
CA THR A 14 -34.58 4.01 -18.82
C THR A 14 -34.06 4.53 -17.48
N GLY A 15 -32.78 4.33 -17.19
CA GLY A 15 -32.12 4.73 -15.95
C GLY A 15 -32.17 3.67 -14.84
N ASN A 16 -32.62 2.45 -15.12
CA ASN A 16 -32.60 1.38 -14.12
C ASN A 16 -31.16 0.86 -13.94
N ILE A 17 -30.77 0.67 -12.69
CA ILE A 17 -29.42 0.20 -12.33
C ILE A 17 -29.47 -1.31 -12.12
N TYR A 18 -28.57 -2.01 -12.77
CA TYR A 18 -28.40 -3.45 -12.61
C TYR A 18 -27.00 -3.74 -12.07
N ILE A 19 -26.93 -4.75 -11.19
CA ILE A 19 -25.68 -5.44 -10.89
C ILE A 19 -25.98 -6.93 -10.92
N GLN A 20 -25.06 -7.70 -11.47
CA GLN A 20 -25.20 -9.13 -11.63
C GLN A 20 -24.00 -9.84 -11.05
N ASP A 21 -24.33 -10.85 -10.25
CA ASP A 21 -23.37 -11.75 -9.66
C ASP A 21 -22.86 -12.77 -10.69
N ARG A 22 -21.53 -12.91 -10.78
CA ARG A 22 -20.88 -13.77 -11.76
C ARG A 22 -19.60 -14.37 -11.21
N TYR A 23 -19.28 -15.56 -11.73
CA TYR A 23 -18.04 -16.27 -11.42
C TYR A 23 -17.32 -16.79 -12.67
N ALA A 24 -15.99 -16.79 -12.62
CA ALA A 24 -15.12 -17.21 -13.72
C ALA A 24 -14.45 -18.58 -13.46
N PHE A 25 -15.07 -19.68 -13.89
CA PHE A 25 -14.48 -21.04 -13.80
C PHE A 25 -13.17 -21.22 -14.59
N ALA A 26 -12.99 -20.44 -15.65
CA ALA A 26 -11.84 -20.50 -16.54
C ALA A 26 -11.56 -19.10 -17.14
N ASN A 27 -10.48 -18.98 -17.91
CA ASN A 27 -10.28 -17.79 -18.74
C ASN A 27 -11.33 -17.80 -19.85
N GLY A 28 -12.32 -16.91 -19.74
CA GLY A 28 -13.46 -16.86 -20.65
C GLY A 28 -14.54 -15.95 -20.11
N ARG A 29 -15.74 -16.02 -20.70
CA ARG A 29 -16.91 -15.25 -20.24
C ARG A 29 -17.31 -15.73 -18.83
N PRO A 30 -17.37 -14.84 -17.82
CA PRO A 30 -17.92 -15.17 -16.50
C PRO A 30 -19.37 -15.66 -16.59
N MET A 31 -19.66 -16.75 -15.90
CA MET A 31 -21.01 -17.30 -15.80
C MET A 31 -21.79 -16.57 -14.72
N VAL A 32 -23.11 -16.50 -14.89
CA VAL A 32 -24.00 -15.95 -13.87
C VAL A 32 -24.00 -16.87 -12.67
N ASP A 33 -23.77 -16.32 -11.48
CA ASP A 33 -24.02 -17.03 -10.24
C ASP A 33 -25.54 -17.09 -10.03
N ASN A 34 -26.09 -18.30 -10.01
CA ASN A 34 -27.51 -18.54 -9.82
C ASN A 34 -27.81 -19.24 -8.49
N THR A 35 -26.77 -19.47 -7.68
CA THR A 35 -26.88 -20.11 -6.37
C THR A 35 -27.14 -19.08 -5.28
N THR A 36 -26.44 -17.95 -5.33
CA THR A 36 -26.61 -16.81 -4.43
C THR A 36 -26.59 -15.49 -5.22
N ILE A 37 -27.04 -14.41 -4.58
CA ILE A 37 -26.90 -13.04 -5.12
C ILE A 37 -26.21 -12.25 -4.02
N ASP A 38 -24.93 -11.96 -4.23
CA ASP A 38 -24.06 -11.37 -3.22
C ASP A 38 -23.74 -9.89 -3.48
N TRP A 39 -23.98 -9.45 -4.71
CA TRP A 39 -23.79 -8.07 -5.16
C TRP A 39 -25.12 -7.33 -5.25
N PHE A 40 -25.22 -6.17 -4.60
CA PHE A 40 -26.43 -5.34 -4.60
C PHE A 40 -26.14 -3.92 -5.05
N ALA A 41 -26.86 -3.44 -6.06
CA ALA A 41 -26.80 -2.05 -6.49
C ALA A 41 -27.44 -1.14 -5.43
N LEU A 42 -26.87 0.05 -5.24
CA LEU A 42 -27.40 1.07 -4.32
C LEU A 42 -27.89 2.29 -5.11
N GLN A 43 -26.99 2.91 -5.87
CA GLN A 43 -27.27 4.07 -6.69
C GLN A 43 -26.30 4.11 -7.87
N GLY A 44 -26.65 4.83 -8.93
CA GLY A 44 -25.80 4.97 -10.08
C GLY A 44 -26.27 6.08 -11.00
N HIS A 45 -25.37 6.56 -11.84
CA HIS A 45 -25.66 7.58 -12.83
C HIS A 45 -24.75 7.42 -14.04
N GLU A 46 -25.24 7.89 -15.19
CA GLU A 46 -24.45 8.03 -16.41
C GLU A 46 -24.32 9.49 -16.79
N VAL A 47 -23.09 9.98 -16.89
CA VAL A 47 -22.80 11.37 -17.27
C VAL A 47 -21.58 11.40 -18.17
N SER A 48 -21.71 12.02 -19.35
CA SER A 48 -20.59 12.30 -20.25
C SER A 48 -19.74 11.08 -20.61
N GLY A 49 -20.38 9.92 -20.85
CA GLY A 49 -19.71 8.67 -21.19
C GLY A 49 -19.12 7.91 -20.00
N TRP A 50 -19.36 8.38 -18.77
CA TRP A 50 -19.02 7.66 -17.54
C TRP A 50 -20.25 7.00 -16.96
N THR A 51 -20.11 5.74 -16.58
CA THR A 51 -21.10 4.99 -15.80
C THR A 51 -20.53 4.82 -14.39
N ALA A 52 -21.18 5.39 -13.39
CA ALA A 52 -20.81 5.25 -11.99
C ALA A 52 -21.89 4.46 -11.26
N ILE A 53 -21.53 3.32 -10.65
CA ILE A 53 -22.45 2.48 -9.89
C ILE A 53 -21.86 2.27 -8.49
N GLN A 54 -22.63 2.63 -7.48
CA GLN A 54 -22.37 2.28 -6.10
C GLN A 54 -23.08 0.97 -5.77
N PHE A 55 -22.37 0.05 -5.13
CA PHE A 55 -22.88 -1.26 -4.75
C PHE A 55 -22.46 -1.62 -3.31
N LYS A 56 -23.05 -2.69 -2.78
CA LYS A 56 -22.61 -3.36 -1.56
C LYS A 56 -22.48 -4.86 -1.80
N ARG A 57 -21.53 -5.47 -1.09
CA ARG A 57 -21.27 -6.91 -1.01
C ARG A 57 -20.78 -7.22 0.40
N LEU A 58 -21.11 -8.38 0.95
CA LEU A 58 -20.52 -8.82 2.21
C LEU A 58 -19.01 -9.09 2.03
N LEU A 59 -18.24 -8.94 3.11
CA LEU A 59 -16.81 -9.26 3.08
C LEU A 59 -16.55 -10.76 2.94
N ASP A 60 -17.47 -11.58 3.44
CA ASP A 60 -17.49 -13.03 3.30
C ASP A 60 -18.96 -13.43 3.14
N THR A 61 -19.28 -14.06 2.02
CA THR A 61 -20.65 -14.41 1.61
C THR A 61 -20.99 -15.85 1.98
N CYS A 62 -19.98 -16.63 2.42
CA CYS A 62 -20.07 -18.07 2.64
C CYS A 62 -20.46 -18.88 1.39
N ASP A 63 -20.40 -18.27 0.21
CA ASP A 63 -20.59 -18.96 -1.07
C ASP A 63 -19.25 -19.48 -1.61
N ILE A 64 -19.28 -20.68 -2.18
CA ILE A 64 -18.09 -21.39 -2.67
C ILE A 64 -17.57 -20.84 -4.01
N MET A 65 -18.40 -20.09 -4.73
CA MET A 65 -17.99 -19.41 -5.97
C MET A 65 -17.38 -18.04 -5.68
N ASP A 66 -17.49 -17.57 -4.45
CA ASP A 66 -17.06 -16.24 -4.05
C ASP A 66 -15.66 -16.19 -3.44
N VAL A 67 -14.99 -15.04 -3.61
CA VAL A 67 -13.70 -14.78 -2.99
C VAL A 67 -13.90 -13.92 -1.73
N PRO A 68 -13.64 -14.45 -0.52
CA PRO A 68 -13.78 -13.66 0.70
C PRO A 68 -12.74 -12.53 0.72
N ILE A 69 -13.20 -11.31 0.94
CA ILE A 69 -12.37 -10.12 1.12
C ILE A 69 -11.78 -10.18 2.52
N LYS A 70 -10.50 -10.53 2.62
CA LYS A 70 -9.77 -10.63 3.88
C LYS A 70 -8.90 -9.40 4.12
N SER A 71 -8.43 -9.26 5.35
CA SER A 71 -7.38 -8.29 5.67
C SER A 71 -6.11 -8.64 4.91
N GLY A 72 -5.40 -7.63 4.41
CA GLY A 72 -4.21 -7.80 3.56
C GLY A 72 -4.48 -7.47 2.10
N THR A 73 -3.60 -7.93 1.22
CA THR A 73 -3.65 -7.62 -0.22
C THR A 73 -4.80 -8.35 -0.90
N ASN A 74 -5.67 -7.58 -1.53
CA ASN A 74 -6.74 -8.07 -2.40
C ASN A 74 -6.38 -7.74 -3.85
N HIS A 75 -6.63 -8.67 -4.78
CA HIS A 75 -6.36 -8.48 -6.20
C HIS A 75 -7.66 -8.11 -6.93
N LEU A 76 -7.86 -6.82 -7.16
CA LEU A 76 -8.96 -6.32 -7.96
C LEU A 76 -8.65 -6.50 -9.44
N ILE A 77 -9.61 -7.03 -10.18
CA ILE A 77 -9.64 -6.97 -11.64
C ILE A 77 -10.81 -6.10 -12.07
N PHE A 78 -10.65 -5.31 -13.11
CA PHE A 78 -11.74 -4.51 -13.66
C PHE A 78 -11.67 -4.44 -15.17
N ALA A 79 -12.84 -4.25 -15.79
CA ALA A 79 -12.98 -4.06 -17.21
C ALA A 79 -14.29 -3.32 -17.50
N TYR A 80 -14.38 -2.69 -18.67
CA TYR A 80 -15.60 -2.00 -19.09
C TYR A 80 -15.96 -2.26 -20.56
N GLY A 81 -17.27 -2.41 -20.81
CA GLY A 81 -17.87 -2.55 -22.13
C GLY A 81 -18.20 -1.19 -22.76
N LEU A 82 -18.52 -1.19 -24.06
CA LEU A 82 -19.04 -0.01 -24.76
C LEU A 82 -20.57 -0.05 -24.92
N THR A 83 -21.18 -1.15 -24.55
CA THR A 83 -22.61 -1.43 -24.72
C THR A 83 -23.10 -2.21 -23.51
N ASP A 84 -24.35 -1.97 -23.15
CA ASP A 84 -25.04 -2.74 -22.12
C ASP A 84 -25.14 -4.23 -22.51
N PRO A 85 -25.28 -5.13 -21.51
CA PRO A 85 -25.51 -6.53 -21.78
C PRO A 85 -26.79 -6.75 -22.60
N SER A 86 -26.72 -7.58 -23.66
CA SER A 86 -27.89 -7.81 -24.52
C SER A 86 -29.00 -8.57 -23.77
N PRO A 87 -30.27 -8.15 -23.87
CA PRO A 87 -31.41 -8.81 -23.21
C PRO A 87 -31.77 -10.19 -23.79
N SER A 88 -31.18 -10.61 -24.93
CA SER A 88 -31.56 -11.82 -25.67
C SER A 88 -30.91 -13.12 -25.20
N GLY A 89 -30.19 -13.13 -24.07
CA GLY A 89 -29.66 -14.34 -23.42
C GLY A 89 -30.09 -14.41 -21.96
N PRO A 90 -30.03 -15.60 -21.30
CA PRO A 90 -30.37 -15.73 -19.90
C PRO A 90 -29.47 -14.80 -19.09
N ASN A 91 -30.05 -13.68 -18.66
CA ASN A 91 -29.42 -12.65 -17.85
C ASN A 91 -28.21 -11.93 -18.48
N GLY A 92 -28.31 -11.47 -19.73
CA GLY A 92 -27.40 -10.45 -20.28
C GLY A 92 -26.14 -11.03 -20.93
N GLU A 93 -26.07 -11.03 -22.25
CA GLU A 93 -24.81 -11.34 -22.93
C GLU A 93 -23.84 -10.17 -22.79
N ILE A 94 -22.78 -10.36 -22.01
CA ILE A 94 -21.70 -9.37 -21.84
C ILE A 94 -20.69 -9.48 -22.98
N SER A 95 -20.40 -8.37 -23.67
CA SER A 95 -19.42 -8.31 -24.75
C SER A 95 -17.99 -8.35 -24.21
N TYR A 96 -17.04 -8.78 -25.05
CA TYR A 96 -15.63 -8.77 -24.69
C TYR A 96 -15.10 -7.33 -24.61
N HIS A 97 -14.47 -6.99 -23.50
CA HIS A 97 -13.92 -5.66 -23.20
C HIS A 97 -12.62 -5.32 -23.97
N GLU A 98 -12.07 -6.25 -24.76
CA GLU A 98 -10.78 -6.07 -25.45
C GLU A 98 -9.68 -5.59 -24.46
N ASN A 99 -9.00 -4.49 -24.79
CA ASN A 99 -7.95 -3.88 -23.98
C ASN A 99 -8.48 -2.94 -22.87
N ARG A 100 -9.80 -2.77 -22.74
CA ARG A 100 -10.45 -1.95 -21.69
C ARG A 100 -10.56 -2.73 -20.39
N ARG A 101 -9.40 -3.13 -19.86
CA ARG A 101 -9.25 -3.95 -18.66
C ARG A 101 -7.97 -3.61 -17.94
N ASP A 102 -7.96 -3.81 -16.64
CA ASP A 102 -6.74 -3.72 -15.84
C ASP A 102 -6.91 -4.52 -14.53
N SER A 103 -5.86 -4.56 -13.72
CA SER A 103 -5.87 -5.16 -12.40
C SER A 103 -5.03 -4.35 -11.42
N ARG A 104 -5.43 -4.32 -10.16
CA ARG A 104 -4.72 -3.63 -9.08
C ARG A 104 -4.69 -4.49 -7.82
N ALA A 105 -3.56 -4.48 -7.13
CA ALA A 105 -3.43 -5.04 -5.79
C ALA A 105 -3.65 -3.90 -4.79
N LEU A 106 -4.59 -4.05 -3.87
CA LEU A 106 -4.91 -3.04 -2.86
C LEU A 106 -5.53 -3.68 -1.60
N SER A 107 -5.50 -2.99 -0.47
CA SER A 107 -6.21 -3.44 0.75
C SER A 107 -7.63 -2.90 0.73
N LEU A 108 -8.64 -3.79 0.67
CA LEU A 108 -10.06 -3.40 0.70
C LEU A 108 -10.60 -3.16 2.13
N ARG A 109 -9.79 -3.47 3.15
CA ARG A 109 -10.17 -3.33 4.57
C ARG A 109 -9.38 -2.24 5.30
N SER A 110 -8.83 -1.26 4.60
CA SER A 110 -8.17 -0.13 5.24
C SER A 110 -9.18 0.85 5.84
N TYR A 111 -9.03 1.11 7.14
CA TYR A 111 -9.76 2.16 7.84
C TYR A 111 -9.06 3.49 7.50
N ALA A 112 -9.77 4.44 6.91
CA ALA A 112 -9.25 5.77 6.63
C ALA A 112 -9.96 6.78 7.55
N ASP A 113 -9.27 7.23 8.59
CA ASP A 113 -9.67 8.43 9.31
C ASP A 113 -9.03 9.66 8.66
N SER A 114 -9.84 10.69 8.43
CA SER A 114 -9.41 11.95 7.85
C SER A 114 -8.71 12.80 8.91
N PRO A 115 -7.45 13.25 8.69
CA PRO A 115 -6.82 14.13 9.66
C PRO A 115 -7.24 15.59 9.42
N SER A 116 -7.77 16.21 10.47
CA SER A 116 -8.06 17.65 10.56
C SER A 116 -6.77 18.48 10.66
N GLU A 117 -6.81 19.69 10.10
CA GLU A 117 -5.71 20.65 9.95
C GLU A 117 -5.04 21.08 11.26
N ASP A 118 -3.75 21.42 11.20
CA ASP A 118 -3.02 22.09 12.28
C ASP A 118 -2.05 23.17 11.80
N THR A 119 -1.92 24.21 12.62
CA THR A 119 -1.06 25.40 12.48
C THR A 119 0.24 25.32 13.29
N PHE A 120 1.31 25.95 12.80
CA PHE A 120 2.68 25.91 13.35
C PHE A 120 2.96 26.94 14.45
N ALA A 121 3.83 26.59 15.42
CA ALA A 121 4.75 27.50 16.10
C ALA A 121 5.89 26.74 16.84
N GLU A 122 7.01 27.44 17.09
CA GLU A 122 8.30 27.07 17.73
C GLU A 122 8.27 26.07 18.89
N LEU A 123 9.40 25.36 19.11
CA LEU A 123 9.47 24.14 19.91
C LEU A 123 10.73 23.92 20.75
N ASP A 124 10.47 23.28 21.91
CA ASP A 124 11.19 22.14 22.47
C ASP A 124 10.19 20.96 22.56
N TYR A 125 10.65 19.72 22.28
CA TYR A 125 9.95 18.41 22.25
C TYR A 125 8.80 18.19 21.24
N PHE A 126 8.79 17.04 20.54
CA PHE A 126 7.90 16.79 19.40
C PHE A 126 7.54 15.31 19.21
N ASP A 127 6.42 15.04 18.56
CA ASP A 127 6.11 13.75 17.92
C ASP A 127 5.41 13.96 16.57
N PHE A 128 5.38 12.97 15.68
CA PHE A 128 4.49 13.04 14.51
C PHE A 128 3.54 11.85 14.46
N ARG A 129 2.32 12.09 14.00
CA ARG A 129 1.34 11.02 13.79
C ARG A 129 1.68 10.32 12.48
N LEU A 130 2.06 9.04 12.56
CA LEU A 130 2.39 8.24 11.39
C LEU A 130 1.17 8.00 10.45
N ASN A 131 -0.06 8.41 10.75
CA ASN A 131 -1.16 8.45 9.77
C ASN A 131 -1.52 9.88 9.32
N ASN A 132 -0.91 10.91 9.91
CA ASN A 132 -1.01 12.26 9.39
C ASN A 132 0.03 12.50 8.30
N HIS A 133 1.09 11.68 8.18
CA HIS A 133 2.02 11.88 7.06
C HIS A 133 1.30 11.74 5.72
N LYS A 134 1.63 12.60 4.75
CA LYS A 134 1.17 12.48 3.37
C LYS A 134 2.35 12.10 2.49
N ILE A 135 2.19 11.01 1.76
CA ILE A 135 3.04 10.72 0.62
C ILE A 135 2.64 11.67 -0.50
N ILE A 136 3.59 12.46 -0.98
CA ILE A 136 3.38 13.38 -2.09
C ILE A 136 4.04 12.73 -3.29
N ILE A 137 3.25 12.33 -4.28
CA ILE A 137 3.76 11.87 -5.57
C ILE A 137 3.51 12.99 -6.57
N ASP A 138 4.55 13.41 -7.27
CA ASP A 138 4.41 14.29 -8.43
C ASP A 138 3.65 13.51 -9.51
N SER A 139 2.50 14.05 -9.92
CA SER A 139 1.67 13.46 -10.98
C SER A 139 2.44 13.18 -12.28
N ALA A 140 3.53 13.91 -12.55
CA ALA A 140 4.38 13.68 -13.72
C ALA A 140 5.29 12.45 -13.60
N ASN A 141 5.42 11.86 -12.40
CA ASN A 141 6.35 10.78 -12.08
C ASN A 141 5.69 9.59 -11.37
N GLU A 142 4.36 9.47 -11.41
CA GLU A 142 3.61 8.32 -10.84
C GLU A 142 4.09 6.97 -11.41
N ASP A 143 4.58 6.94 -12.64
CA ASP A 143 5.16 5.77 -13.31
C ASP A 143 6.62 5.47 -12.89
N LEU A 144 7.30 6.43 -12.26
CA LEU A 144 8.71 6.31 -11.87
C LEU A 144 8.91 6.08 -10.38
N VAL A 145 8.15 6.75 -9.51
CA VAL A 145 8.31 6.66 -8.06
C VAL A 145 7.79 5.31 -7.57
N HIS A 146 8.71 4.43 -7.17
CA HIS A 146 8.38 3.07 -6.75
C HIS A 146 8.27 2.91 -5.23
N ARG A 147 9.11 3.64 -4.48
CA ARG A 147 9.14 3.58 -3.00
C ARG A 147 9.64 4.89 -2.42
N ILE A 148 9.09 5.27 -1.27
CA ILE A 148 9.59 6.35 -0.42
C ILE A 148 9.82 5.79 0.99
N LEU A 149 11.03 5.96 1.49
CA LEU A 149 11.47 5.50 2.79
C LEU A 149 11.98 6.69 3.61
N MET A 150 11.66 6.73 4.89
CA MET A 150 12.36 7.56 5.85
C MET A 150 13.15 6.68 6.79
N TYR A 151 14.45 6.88 6.81
CA TYR A 151 15.40 6.16 7.64
C TYR A 151 15.81 6.98 8.86
N GLU A 152 16.02 6.33 9.98
CA GLU A 152 16.66 6.90 11.16
C GLU A 152 18.17 6.80 11.04
N CYS A 153 18.85 7.92 11.22
CA CYS A 153 20.30 7.96 11.24
C CYS A 153 20.85 7.71 12.64
N HIS A 154 22.00 7.02 12.70
CA HIS A 154 22.76 6.89 13.93
C HIS A 154 23.05 8.28 14.54
N PRO A 155 23.04 8.46 15.87
CA PRO A 155 23.24 9.78 16.50
C PRO A 155 24.59 10.43 16.18
N THR A 156 25.58 9.64 15.76
CA THR A 156 26.90 10.12 15.34
C THR A 156 26.99 10.46 13.86
N ALA A 157 25.90 10.34 13.11
CA ALA A 157 25.85 10.81 11.73
C ALA A 157 26.07 12.34 11.74
N GLN A 158 27.09 12.78 11.03
CA GLN A 158 27.40 14.20 10.83
C GLN A 158 27.16 14.53 9.37
N PHE A 159 26.21 15.42 9.12
CA PHE A 159 25.95 15.99 7.80
C PHE A 159 26.56 17.39 7.81
N ASP A 160 27.65 17.59 7.05
CA ASP A 160 28.25 18.90 6.85
C ASP A 160 27.73 19.48 5.53
N ASP A 161 26.68 20.30 5.62
CA ASP A 161 26.06 20.95 4.47
C ASP A 161 27.02 21.93 3.75
N ASN A 162 28.12 22.34 4.40
CA ASN A 162 29.01 23.39 3.89
C ASN A 162 30.24 22.84 3.13
N ASN A 163 30.43 21.52 3.06
CA ASN A 163 31.65 20.91 2.53
C ASN A 163 31.37 19.56 1.82
N LEU A 164 30.36 19.53 0.96
CA LEU A 164 30.17 18.39 0.05
C LEU A 164 31.36 18.33 -0.92
N PRO A 165 32.20 17.27 -0.88
CA PRO A 165 33.30 17.12 -1.85
C PRO A 165 32.76 17.02 -3.27
N ASP A 166 33.53 17.48 -4.26
CA ASP A 166 33.16 17.43 -5.69
C ASP A 166 32.76 16.02 -6.18
N ASP A 167 33.16 14.96 -5.48
CA ASP A 167 32.65 13.60 -5.66
C ASP A 167 31.46 13.32 -4.73
N LEU A 168 30.32 13.86 -5.14
CA LEU A 168 29.04 13.81 -4.43
C LEU A 168 28.58 12.36 -4.14
N CYS A 169 28.92 11.41 -5.01
CA CYS A 169 28.48 10.01 -4.87
C CYS A 169 29.17 9.30 -3.69
N ASP A 170 30.49 9.40 -3.57
CA ASP A 170 31.25 8.66 -2.54
C ASP A 170 31.10 9.27 -1.13
N ALA A 171 30.85 10.58 -1.04
CA ALA A 171 30.55 11.26 0.20
C ALA A 171 29.14 10.91 0.72
N ILE A 172 28.13 10.93 -0.17
CA ILE A 172 26.76 10.53 0.15
C ILE A 172 26.71 9.06 0.58
N HIS A 173 27.37 8.13 -0.12
CA HIS A 173 27.35 6.71 0.25
C HIS A 173 27.94 6.46 1.65
N ARG A 174 28.98 7.18 2.06
CA ARG A 174 29.59 7.04 3.39
C ARG A 174 28.71 7.61 4.51
N GLN A 175 28.09 8.76 4.30
CA GLN A 175 27.24 9.41 5.31
C GLN A 175 25.88 8.72 5.45
N THR A 176 25.28 8.27 4.33
CA THR A 176 24.00 7.57 4.31
C THR A 176 24.08 6.13 4.87
N ALA A 177 25.25 5.49 4.85
CA ALA A 177 25.47 4.17 5.46
C ALA A 177 25.13 4.12 6.96
N LEU A 178 25.13 5.27 7.65
CA LEU A 178 24.74 5.38 9.05
C LEU A 178 23.21 5.45 9.26
N CYS A 179 22.41 5.50 8.20
CA CYS A 179 20.96 5.62 8.26
C CYS A 179 20.22 4.38 7.73
N VAL A 180 20.83 3.58 6.86
CA VAL A 180 20.15 2.53 6.05
C VAL A 180 19.54 1.34 6.82
N HIS A 181 19.64 1.29 8.14
CA HIS A 181 19.26 0.10 8.92
C HIS A 181 17.90 0.22 9.61
N ASN A 182 17.47 1.43 9.97
CA ASN A 182 16.26 1.66 10.77
C ASN A 182 15.25 2.45 9.95
N VAL A 183 14.13 1.83 9.60
CA VAL A 183 13.06 2.48 8.82
C VAL A 183 12.03 3.07 9.79
N ALA A 184 11.78 4.37 9.70
CA ALA A 184 10.74 5.08 10.44
C ALA A 184 9.41 5.15 9.65
N ILE A 185 9.49 5.41 8.34
CA ILE A 185 8.33 5.45 7.43
C ILE A 185 8.65 4.62 6.19
N LEU A 186 7.68 3.86 5.72
CA LEU A 186 7.74 3.06 4.50
C LEU A 186 6.49 3.29 3.66
N TRP A 187 6.69 3.58 2.39
CA TRP A 187 5.65 3.53 1.37
C TRP A 187 6.19 2.89 0.09
N ASP A 188 5.43 1.98 -0.49
CA ASP A 188 5.68 1.33 -1.78
C ASP A 188 4.44 1.47 -2.68
N VAL A 189 4.62 1.43 -4.00
CA VAL A 189 3.51 1.40 -4.96
C VAL A 189 2.51 0.29 -4.61
N GLY A 190 1.23 0.64 -4.55
CA GLY A 190 0.14 -0.27 -4.17
C GLY A 190 -0.03 -0.45 -2.65
N GLY A 191 0.91 0.05 -1.85
CA GLY A 191 0.72 0.23 -0.42
C GLY A 191 -0.30 1.34 -0.18
N ASP A 192 -1.31 1.04 0.63
CA ASP A 192 -2.13 2.10 1.21
C ASP A 192 -1.24 2.95 2.13
N TYR A 193 -1.63 4.19 2.37
CA TYR A 193 -0.99 5.00 3.39
C TYR A 193 -1.08 4.21 4.72
N MET A 194 -0.19 4.42 5.69
CA MET A 194 -0.42 3.83 7.02
C MET A 194 -1.64 4.55 7.66
N VAL A 195 -2.87 4.28 7.19
CA VAL A 195 -4.00 5.25 7.29
C VAL A 195 -4.73 5.25 8.64
N ALA A 196 -4.50 4.29 9.54
CA ALA A 196 -5.17 4.32 10.84
C ALA A 196 -4.23 3.86 11.94
N LEU A 197 -3.51 4.83 12.51
CA LEU A 197 -2.78 4.62 13.73
C LEU A 197 -3.57 5.24 14.88
N PRO A 198 -3.58 4.56 16.05
CA PRO A 198 -4.37 4.99 17.20
C PRO A 198 -4.08 6.45 17.54
N GLU A 199 -5.11 7.20 17.94
CA GLU A 199 -4.96 8.61 18.33
C GLU A 199 -4.03 8.76 19.53
N GLU A 200 -3.99 7.74 20.39
CA GLU A 200 -3.18 7.64 21.58
C GLU A 200 -1.69 7.32 21.32
N ALA A 201 -1.27 7.10 20.07
CA ALA A 201 0.10 6.71 19.74
C ALA A 201 0.77 7.62 18.68
N GLY A 202 2.04 7.97 18.89
CA GLY A 202 2.82 8.86 18.03
C GLY A 202 4.27 8.43 17.87
N TYR A 203 4.92 8.83 16.77
CA TYR A 203 6.35 8.57 16.59
C TYR A 203 7.17 9.69 17.24
N PRO A 204 7.92 9.44 18.33
CA PRO A 204 8.65 10.48 19.03
C PRO A 204 9.83 11.00 18.19
N VAL A 205 10.03 12.32 18.19
CA VAL A 205 11.17 12.97 17.50
C VAL A 205 11.75 14.12 18.30
N GLY A 206 13.05 14.38 18.16
CA GLY A 206 13.71 15.50 18.84
C GLY A 206 13.83 15.30 20.36
N GLY A 207 13.98 16.38 21.13
CA GLY A 207 14.14 16.32 22.59
C GLY A 207 15.29 15.40 23.02
N ASP A 208 15.02 14.49 23.96
CA ASP A 208 15.97 13.45 24.40
C ASP A 208 15.94 12.17 23.55
N PHE A 209 15.10 12.11 22.50
CA PHE A 209 15.04 10.96 21.60
C PHE A 209 16.40 10.79 20.90
N PRO A 210 16.98 9.58 20.86
CA PRO A 210 18.35 9.38 20.38
C PRO A 210 18.52 9.74 18.91
N ILE A 211 17.47 9.60 18.10
CA ILE A 211 17.53 9.88 16.67
C ILE A 211 17.37 11.38 16.43
N LYS A 212 18.37 11.97 15.78
CA LYS A 212 18.43 13.42 15.48
C LYS A 212 18.25 13.73 14.00
N TYR A 213 18.60 12.78 13.14
CA TYR A 213 18.55 12.95 11.70
C TYR A 213 17.75 11.84 11.05
N TYR A 214 17.03 12.21 10.01
CA TYR A 214 16.27 11.30 9.17
C TYR A 214 16.72 11.47 7.73
N MET A 215 16.86 10.36 7.02
CA MET A 215 17.19 10.35 5.60
C MET A 215 15.97 9.87 4.81
N VAL A 216 15.49 10.70 3.89
CA VAL A 216 14.46 10.28 2.94
C VAL A 216 15.13 9.65 1.72
N ASN A 217 14.75 8.42 1.39
CA ASN A 217 15.18 7.72 0.20
C ASN A 217 13.99 7.48 -0.72
N ILE A 218 14.09 8.01 -1.94
CA ILE A 218 13.11 7.79 -3.01
C ILE A 218 13.73 6.85 -4.03
N HIS A 219 13.11 5.68 -4.23
CA HIS A 219 13.52 4.71 -5.23
C HIS A 219 12.71 4.90 -6.50
N TYR A 220 13.40 5.20 -7.60
CA TYR A 220 12.81 5.31 -8.92
C TYR A 220 13.00 4.03 -9.72
N ASN A 221 11.92 3.48 -10.25
CA ASN A 221 11.99 2.45 -11.28
C ASN A 221 11.94 3.11 -12.67
N ASN A 222 13.12 3.42 -13.23
CA ASN A 222 13.25 4.10 -14.53
C ASN A 222 13.87 3.17 -15.59
N PRO A 223 13.16 2.11 -16.05
CA PRO A 223 13.70 1.14 -17.00
C PRO A 223 14.01 1.76 -18.37
N ASN A 224 13.30 2.81 -18.75
CA ASN A 224 13.45 3.51 -20.02
C ASN A 224 14.54 4.61 -19.99
N ARG A 225 15.18 4.82 -18.85
CA ARG A 225 16.25 5.82 -18.66
C ARG A 225 15.84 7.23 -19.10
N LEU A 226 14.61 7.62 -18.77
CA LEU A 226 14.11 8.98 -18.99
C LEU A 226 14.99 9.98 -18.25
N SER A 227 15.31 11.10 -18.89
CA SER A 227 16.23 12.13 -18.37
C SER A 227 15.68 13.56 -18.45
N ASP A 228 14.51 13.71 -19.04
CA ASP A 228 13.79 14.96 -19.30
C ASP A 228 12.72 15.26 -18.23
N ARG A 229 12.78 14.58 -17.09
CA ARG A 229 11.81 14.73 -15.99
C ARG A 229 12.45 15.33 -14.75
N THR A 230 11.68 16.17 -14.07
CA THR A 230 11.99 16.71 -12.74
C THR A 230 10.96 16.15 -11.77
N ASP A 231 11.39 15.86 -10.54
CA ASP A 231 10.52 15.30 -9.51
C ASP A 231 10.49 16.18 -8.27
N SER A 232 9.29 16.35 -7.71
CA SER A 232 9.05 16.97 -6.40
C SER A 232 8.27 16.06 -5.45
N SER A 233 8.40 14.75 -5.61
CA SER A 233 7.79 13.75 -4.74
C SER A 233 8.50 13.73 -3.37
N GLY A 234 7.80 13.27 -2.34
CA GLY A 234 8.36 13.21 -0.99
C GLY A 234 7.34 12.91 0.10
N LEU A 235 7.66 13.40 1.31
CA LEU A 235 6.89 13.19 2.52
C LEU A 235 6.49 14.54 3.12
N ARG A 236 5.23 14.67 3.53
CA ARG A 236 4.77 15.73 4.43
C ARG A 236 4.49 15.13 5.79
N LEU A 237 5.17 15.61 6.82
CA LEU A 237 4.97 15.19 8.20
C LEU A 237 4.14 16.24 8.95
N TYR A 238 3.29 15.79 9.87
CA TYR A 238 2.51 16.67 10.76
C TYR A 238 2.96 16.38 12.17
N ILE A 239 3.54 17.40 12.80
CA ILE A 239 4.28 17.26 14.04
C ILE A 239 3.47 17.89 15.17
N GLY A 240 3.11 17.09 16.17
CA GLY A 240 2.50 17.53 17.42
C GLY A 240 3.57 18.03 18.39
N LYS A 241 3.14 18.91 19.31
CA LYS A 241 4.02 19.49 20.34
C LYS A 241 4.05 18.72 21.64
N GLU A 242 3.06 17.85 21.85
CA GLU A 242 2.90 17.07 23.07
C GLU A 242 3.06 15.60 22.72
N LEU A 243 3.83 14.87 23.54
CA LEU A 243 3.94 13.42 23.40
C LEU A 243 2.59 12.77 23.66
N ARG A 244 2.22 11.82 22.80
CA ARG A 244 1.05 10.95 23.01
C ARG A 244 1.29 9.93 24.12
N GLN A 245 0.24 9.22 24.49
CA GLN A 245 0.28 8.22 25.58
C GLN A 245 1.24 7.06 25.28
N TYR A 246 1.39 6.68 24.01
CA TYR A 246 2.22 5.56 23.58
C TYR A 246 3.19 5.95 22.46
N ASP A 247 4.43 5.48 22.56
CA ASP A 247 5.42 5.62 21.49
C ASP A 247 5.20 4.56 20.41
N LEU A 248 5.20 5.01 19.15
CA LEU A 248 5.23 4.15 17.98
C LEU A 248 6.66 3.81 17.59
N GLY A 249 6.85 2.58 17.13
CA GLY A 249 8.11 2.10 16.59
C GLY A 249 7.88 1.10 15.47
N VAL A 250 8.92 0.89 14.65
CA VAL A 250 8.90 -0.09 13.56
C VAL A 250 9.77 -1.28 13.95
N LEU A 251 9.15 -2.47 13.99
CA LEU A 251 9.86 -3.73 14.20
C LEU A 251 10.07 -4.43 12.85
N ALA A 252 11.30 -4.44 12.36
CA ALA A 252 11.67 -5.19 11.16
C ALA A 252 11.90 -6.68 11.52
N LEU A 253 11.09 -7.57 10.95
CA LEU A 253 11.22 -9.01 11.08
C LEU A 253 11.49 -9.64 9.72
N GLY A 254 12.46 -10.56 9.65
CA GLY A 254 12.75 -11.29 8.42
C GLY A 254 14.18 -11.77 8.31
N THR A 255 14.52 -12.25 7.13
CA THR A 255 15.88 -12.68 6.79
C THR A 255 16.69 -11.48 6.30
N LYS A 256 17.93 -11.33 6.79
CA LYS A 256 18.85 -10.29 6.31
C LYS A 256 19.06 -10.43 4.79
N PRO A 257 18.97 -9.36 3.98
CA PRO A 257 19.19 -9.44 2.54
C PRO A 257 20.68 -9.64 2.25
N SER A 258 21.13 -10.90 2.29
CA SER A 258 22.49 -11.28 1.92
C SER A 258 22.48 -12.64 1.22
N PRO A 259 23.38 -12.87 0.24
CA PRO A 259 23.48 -14.17 -0.43
C PRO A 259 23.77 -15.33 0.53
N ALA A 260 24.38 -15.04 1.68
CA ALA A 260 24.66 -16.03 2.72
C ALA A 260 23.44 -16.36 3.59
N ALA A 261 22.44 -15.48 3.64
CA ALA A 261 21.26 -15.62 4.50
C ALA A 261 20.01 -16.08 3.72
N LEU A 262 19.91 -15.75 2.42
CA LEU A 262 18.77 -16.10 1.59
C LEU A 262 19.24 -16.54 0.19
N ALA A 263 19.04 -17.81 -0.14
CA ALA A 263 19.32 -18.38 -1.46
C ALA A 263 18.17 -19.29 -1.90
N ILE A 264 17.47 -18.89 -2.95
CA ILE A 264 16.35 -19.65 -3.53
C ILE A 264 16.90 -20.45 -4.72
N PRO A 265 16.82 -21.80 -4.74
CA PRO A 265 17.26 -22.59 -5.87
C PRO A 265 16.47 -22.26 -7.14
N PRO A 266 17.09 -22.28 -8.33
CA PRO A 266 16.38 -22.01 -9.57
C PRO A 266 15.36 -23.13 -9.89
N LYS A 267 14.23 -22.75 -10.50
CA LYS A 267 13.19 -23.65 -11.03
C LYS A 267 12.44 -24.49 -9.99
N VAL A 268 12.43 -24.08 -8.72
CA VAL A 268 11.54 -24.66 -7.71
C VAL A 268 10.17 -24.00 -7.80
N GLU A 269 9.11 -24.79 -7.71
CA GLU A 269 7.72 -24.29 -7.78
C GLU A 269 7.33 -23.53 -6.51
N ARG A 270 7.78 -24.01 -5.34
CA ARG A 270 7.56 -23.38 -4.04
C ARG A 270 8.76 -23.59 -3.14
N PHE A 271 9.24 -22.52 -2.52
CA PHE A 271 10.31 -22.55 -1.52
C PHE A 271 9.90 -21.71 -0.32
N ILE A 272 9.91 -22.31 0.87
CA ILE A 272 9.47 -21.66 2.11
C ILE A 272 10.71 -21.12 2.83
N VAL A 273 10.63 -19.86 3.25
CA VAL A 273 11.68 -19.19 4.02
C VAL A 273 11.08 -18.81 5.36
N ASP A 274 11.55 -19.47 6.42
CA ASP A 274 11.15 -19.17 7.78
C ASP A 274 12.16 -18.23 8.45
N SER A 275 11.65 -17.25 9.19
CA SER A 275 12.45 -16.33 10.00
C SER A 275 11.90 -16.26 11.40
N TYR A 276 12.77 -16.17 12.40
CA TYR A 276 12.39 -16.25 13.81
C TYR A 276 13.00 -15.10 14.61
N CYS A 277 12.20 -14.52 15.51
CA CYS A 277 12.69 -13.69 16.60
C CYS A 277 12.82 -14.58 17.84
N SER A 278 14.04 -14.76 18.35
CA SER A 278 14.28 -15.65 19.49
C SER A 278 13.76 -15.05 20.80
N ALA A 279 13.42 -15.89 21.78
CA ALA A 279 13.02 -15.43 23.11
C ALA A 279 14.09 -14.53 23.77
N THR A 280 15.37 -14.80 23.48
CA THR A 280 16.50 -13.97 23.92
C THR A 280 16.50 -12.60 23.27
N ALA A 281 16.02 -12.45 22.02
CA ALA A 281 15.93 -11.14 21.39
C ALA A 281 14.79 -10.30 21.98
N THR A 282 13.68 -10.96 22.37
CA THR A 282 12.52 -10.28 22.97
C THR A 282 12.73 -9.86 24.43
N THR A 283 13.84 -10.23 25.09
CA THR A 283 14.13 -9.76 26.47
C THR A 283 14.38 -8.27 26.55
N ASN A 284 14.69 -7.63 25.42
CA ASN A 284 14.88 -6.18 25.33
C ASN A 284 13.55 -5.40 25.18
N PHE A 285 12.40 -6.10 25.12
CA PHE A 285 11.10 -5.44 25.02
C PHE A 285 10.65 -4.88 26.37
N PRO A 286 9.76 -3.87 26.38
CA PRO A 286 9.12 -3.40 27.60
C PRO A 286 8.49 -4.56 28.38
N LYS A 287 8.47 -4.46 29.72
CA LYS A 287 7.94 -5.52 30.59
C LYS A 287 6.45 -5.75 30.37
N GLU A 288 5.75 -4.69 29.98
CA GLU A 288 4.33 -4.66 29.67
C GLU A 288 4.03 -5.27 28.29
N GLY A 289 5.08 -5.54 27.50
CA GLY A 289 4.99 -6.02 26.12
C GLY A 289 4.89 -4.89 25.10
N ILE A 290 4.57 -5.28 23.86
CA ILE A 290 4.30 -4.36 22.76
C ILE A 290 2.97 -4.75 22.10
N THR A 291 2.31 -3.78 21.49
CA THR A 291 1.09 -4.00 20.70
C THR A 291 1.38 -3.82 19.22
N VAL A 292 1.17 -4.87 18.43
CA VAL A 292 1.32 -4.79 16.97
C VAL A 292 0.01 -4.28 16.37
N ILE A 293 0.05 -3.09 15.79
CA ILE A 293 -1.11 -2.40 15.22
C ILE A 293 -1.14 -2.42 13.68
N SER A 294 0.01 -2.64 13.04
CA SER A 294 0.14 -2.72 11.59
C SER A 294 1.30 -3.65 11.22
N ALA A 295 1.20 -4.28 10.05
CA ALA A 295 2.24 -5.12 9.48
C ALA A 295 2.32 -4.86 7.97
N ILE A 296 3.52 -4.53 7.49
CA ILE A 296 3.78 -4.29 6.06
C ILE A 296 4.74 -5.38 5.58
N PRO A 297 4.24 -6.37 4.85
CA PRO A 297 5.10 -7.40 4.35
C PRO A 297 5.83 -6.92 3.09
N HIS A 298 7.14 -7.18 3.02
CA HIS A 298 7.99 -6.75 1.91
C HIS A 298 8.70 -7.94 1.25
N ILE A 299 8.46 -8.14 -0.04
CA ILE A 299 9.07 -9.19 -0.87
C ILE A 299 9.42 -8.63 -2.26
N HIS A 300 10.36 -9.28 -2.95
CA HIS A 300 10.68 -9.00 -4.35
C HIS A 300 9.86 -9.90 -5.29
N MET A 301 10.05 -9.73 -6.61
CA MET A 301 9.30 -10.42 -7.67
C MET A 301 9.03 -11.94 -7.49
N PRO A 302 9.97 -12.79 -7.02
CA PRO A 302 9.70 -14.23 -6.89
C PRO A 302 8.88 -14.61 -5.66
N GLY A 303 8.60 -13.67 -4.76
CA GLY A 303 7.83 -13.95 -3.55
C GLY A 303 6.32 -14.02 -3.82
N MET A 304 5.62 -14.79 -3.00
CA MET A 304 4.16 -14.85 -2.95
C MET A 304 3.73 -14.82 -1.48
N PHE A 305 2.65 -14.09 -1.17
CA PHE A 305 2.00 -14.08 0.14
C PHE A 305 0.89 -15.13 0.22
#